data_AF-A0A954UZV4-F1
#
_entry.id   AF-A0A954UZV4-F1
#
_cell.length_a   1.000
_cell.length_b   1.000
_cell.length_c   1.000
_cell.angle_alpha   90.00
_cell.angle_beta   90.00
_cell.angle_gamma   90.00
#
_symmetry.space_group_name_H-M   'P 1'
#
loop_
_entity.id
_entity.type
_entity.pdbx_description
1 polymer ?
#
loop_
_entity_poly.entity_id
_entity_poly.type
_entity_poly.pdbx_seq_one_letter_code
_entity_poly.pdbx_strand_id
1 'polypeptide(L)'
;FLCDAATLCVLLFAMAADCHPLIVFASFVAASVVAMIGLVPGGLGTFEGTCVAMLHVHGVSLEAALACTLLSRGFTFWLPMLPGLWLTRRELT
;
A
#
# COMPACT_ATOMS: atom_id res chain seq x y z
N PHE A 1 3.53 5.97 -8.41
CA PHE A 1 4.79 5.52 -7.75
C PHE A 1 5.36 6.56 -6.79
N LEU A 2 5.81 7.74 -7.24
CA LEU A 2 6.49 8.69 -6.33
C LEU A 2 5.56 9.20 -5.21
N CYS A 3 4.35 9.65 -5.56
CA CYS A 3 3.36 10.11 -4.57
C CYS A 3 2.88 8.98 -3.65
N ASP A 4 2.69 7.76 -4.19
CA ASP A 4 2.25 6.61 -3.38
C ASP A 4 3.32 6.19 -2.36
N ALA A 5 4.58 6.15 -2.79
CA ALA A 5 5.71 5.89 -1.91
C ALA A 5 5.87 6.99 -0.86
N ALA A 6 5.63 8.25 -1.23
CA ALA A 6 5.62 9.36 -0.27
C ALA A 6 4.50 9.18 0.78
N THR A 7 3.30 8.77 0.38
CA THR A 7 2.21 8.43 1.31
C THR A 7 2.62 7.31 2.28
N LEU A 8 3.23 6.24 1.76
CA LEU A 8 3.73 5.15 2.61
C LEU A 8 4.83 5.63 3.57
N CYS A 9 5.72 6.51 3.11
CA CYS A 9 6.78 7.09 3.92
C CYS A 9 6.20 7.96 5.06
N VAL A 10 5.21 8.80 4.76
CA VAL A 10 4.51 9.62 5.76
C VAL A 10 3.79 8.75 6.79
N LEU A 11 3.17 7.65 6.37
CA LEU A 11 2.52 6.70 7.28
C LEU A 11 3.53 6.01 8.20
N LEU A 12 4.69 5.59 7.67
CA LEU A 12 5.77 5.01 8.47
C LEU A 12 6.33 6.00 9.50
N PHE A 13 6.53 7.27 9.09
CA PHE A 13 6.91 8.34 10.01
C PHE A 13 5.86 8.57 11.10
N ALA A 14 4.56 8.54 10.75
CA ALA A 14 3.48 8.69 11.72
C ALA A 14 3.43 7.53 12.75
N MET A 15 3.91 6.35 12.37
CA MET A 15 4.02 5.18 13.25
C MET A 15 5.34 5.12 14.03
N ALA A 16 6.15 6.19 14.00
CA ALA A 16 7.50 6.25 14.59
C ALA A 16 8.44 5.14 14.08
N ALA A 17 8.23 4.66 12.85
CA ALA A 17 9.10 3.70 12.20
C ALA A 17 10.11 4.44 11.31
N ASP A 18 11.38 4.45 11.73
CA ASP A 18 12.47 5.05 10.95
C ASP A 18 12.92 4.10 9.84
N CYS A 19 12.65 4.46 8.60
CA CYS A 19 13.13 3.74 7.42
C CYS A 19 13.62 4.74 6.38
N HIS A 20 14.72 4.41 5.71
CA HIS A 20 15.27 5.27 4.66
C HIS A 20 14.26 5.40 3.51
N PRO A 21 13.92 6.61 3.02
CA PRO A 21 12.86 6.81 2.01
C PRO A 21 13.07 6.02 0.72
N LEU A 22 14.32 5.81 0.32
CA LEU A 22 14.66 4.98 -0.85
C LEU A 22 14.25 3.52 -0.66
N ILE A 23 14.36 2.99 0.57
CA ILE A 23 13.97 1.63 0.90
C ILE A 23 12.44 1.50 0.84
N VAL A 24 11.71 2.48 1.36
CA VAL A 24 10.24 2.53 1.29
C VAL A 24 9.79 2.55 -0.16
N PHE A 25 10.42 3.38 -0.99
CA PHE A 25 10.15 3.44 -2.43
C PHE A 25 10.45 2.10 -3.13
N ALA A 26 11.62 1.51 -2.88
CA ALA A 26 11.99 0.21 -3.47
C ALA A 26 11.03 -0.90 -3.05
N SER A 27 10.64 -0.94 -1.78
CA SER A 27 9.66 -1.89 -1.23
C SER A 27 8.30 -1.75 -1.92
N PHE A 28 7.83 -0.52 -2.10
CA PHE A 28 6.57 -0.23 -2.81
C PHE A 28 6.61 -0.66 -4.28
N VAL A 29 7.72 -0.36 -4.98
CA VAL A 29 7.89 -0.74 -6.38
C VAL A 29 7.97 -2.26 -6.53
N ALA A 30 8.75 -2.94 -5.69
CA ALA A 30 8.84 -4.40 -5.69
C ALA A 30 7.47 -5.05 -5.43
N ALA A 31 6.75 -4.56 -4.43
CA ALA A 31 5.39 -5.03 -4.14
C ALA A 31 4.43 -4.79 -5.31
N SER A 32 4.53 -3.65 -5.99
CA SER A 32 3.72 -3.33 -7.17
C SER A 32 4.01 -4.29 -8.33
N VAL A 33 5.29 -4.62 -8.58
CA VAL A 33 5.68 -5.59 -9.61
C VAL A 33 5.14 -6.98 -9.28
N VAL A 34 5.27 -7.43 -8.03
CA VAL A 34 4.73 -8.73 -7.61
C VAL A 34 3.21 -8.75 -7.70
N ALA A 35 2.53 -7.65 -7.36
CA ALA A 35 1.09 -7.51 -7.48
C ALA A 35 0.60 -7.62 -8.93
N MET A 36 1.39 -7.11 -9.89
CA MET A 36 1.07 -7.21 -11.32
C MET A 36 1.24 -8.63 -11.88
N ILE A 37 2.20 -9.40 -11.36
CA ILE A 37 2.42 -10.79 -11.76
C ILE A 37 1.42 -11.73 -11.06
N GLY A 38 0.97 -11.37 -9.87
CA GLY A 38 0.02 -12.13 -9.09
C GLY A 38 -1.29 -12.36 -9.85
N LEU A 39 -1.80 -13.60 -9.83
CA LEU A 39 -3.07 -13.99 -10.46
C LEU A 39 -4.30 -13.40 -9.76
N VAL A 40 -4.11 -12.63 -8.68
CA VAL A 40 -5.19 -12.06 -7.88
C VAL A 40 -5.57 -10.68 -8.43
N PRO A 41 -6.82 -10.46 -8.86
CA PRO A 41 -7.27 -9.16 -9.32
C PRO A 41 -7.08 -8.10 -8.22
N GLY A 42 -6.44 -6.99 -8.58
CA GLY A 42 -6.13 -5.90 -7.65
C GLY A 42 -4.93 -6.17 -6.73
N GLY A 43 -4.19 -7.27 -6.92
CA GLY A 43 -2.98 -7.58 -6.16
C GLY A 43 -3.22 -7.77 -4.66
N LEU A 44 -4.43 -8.15 -4.27
CA LEU A 44 -4.81 -8.46 -2.89
C LEU A 44 -4.03 -9.69 -2.39
N GLY A 45 -3.43 -9.56 -1.21
CA GLY A 45 -2.54 -10.54 -0.60
C GLY A 45 -1.10 -10.43 -1.09
N THR A 46 -0.87 -10.38 -2.41
CA THR A 46 0.47 -10.37 -3.00
C THR A 46 1.20 -9.04 -2.78
N PHE A 47 0.49 -7.92 -2.95
CA PHE A 47 1.04 -6.60 -2.66
C PHE A 47 1.35 -6.44 -1.17
N GLU A 48 0.37 -6.74 -0.30
CA GLU A 48 0.54 -6.57 1.14
C GLU A 48 1.67 -7.44 1.66
N GLY A 49 1.69 -8.73 1.29
CA GLY A 49 2.72 -9.66 1.72
C GLY A 49 4.12 -9.22 1.30
N THR A 50 4.30 -8.77 0.06
CA THR A 50 5.60 -8.35 -0.46
C THR A 50 6.07 -7.04 0.19
N CYS A 51 5.20 -6.05 0.33
CA CYS A 51 5.55 -4.76 0.93
C CYS A 51 5.93 -4.91 2.41
N VAL A 52 5.13 -5.69 3.15
CA VAL A 52 5.38 -5.97 4.57
C VAL A 52 6.67 -6.75 4.75
N ALA A 53 6.92 -7.77 3.93
CA ALA A 53 8.15 -8.54 3.99
C ALA A 53 9.38 -7.66 3.74
N MET A 54 9.35 -6.79 2.72
CA MET A 54 10.46 -5.90 2.39
C MET A 54 10.74 -4.88 3.50
N LEU A 55 9.70 -4.26 4.06
CA LEU A 55 9.84 -3.32 5.17
C LEU A 55 10.35 -4.03 6.44
N HIS A 56 9.87 -5.25 6.70
CA HIS A 56 10.26 -6.03 7.87
C HIS A 56 11.73 -6.47 7.83
N VAL A 57 12.21 -6.93 6.66
CA VAL A 57 13.63 -7.26 6.43
C VAL A 57 14.53 -6.04 6.65
N HIS A 58 14.00 -4.83 6.48
CA HIS A 58 14.71 -3.57 6.70
C HIS A 58 14.49 -2.95 8.08
N GLY A 59 14.00 -3.73 9.04
CA GLY A 59 13.96 -3.37 10.46
C GLY A 59 12.66 -2.72 10.94
N VAL A 60 11.65 -2.59 10.07
CA VAL A 60 10.32 -2.12 10.50
C VAL A 60 9.60 -3.26 11.24
N SER A 61 8.93 -2.94 12.36
CA SER A 61 8.12 -3.94 13.06
C SER A 61 7.02 -4.47 12.14
N LEU A 62 6.72 -5.77 12.24
CA LEU A 62 5.71 -6.42 11.39
C LEU A 62 4.35 -5.71 11.49
N GLU A 63 3.97 -5.32 12.70
CA GLU A 63 2.73 -4.60 13.01
C GLU A 63 2.67 -3.24 12.32
N ALA A 64 3.74 -2.45 12.39
CA ALA A 64 3.80 -1.14 11.75
C ALA A 64 3.84 -1.26 10.22
N ALA A 65 4.58 -2.24 9.68
CA ALA A 65 4.64 -2.51 8.26
C ALA A 65 3.27 -2.91 7.70
N LEU A 66 2.54 -3.80 8.39
CA LEU A 66 1.18 -4.19 8.04
C LEU A 66 0.21 -3.01 8.10
N ALA A 67 0.22 -2.25 9.20
CA ALA A 67 -0.65 -1.10 9.38
C ALA A 67 -0.42 -0.04 8.28
N CYS A 68 0.83 0.34 8.03
CA CYS A 68 1.17 1.33 7.00
C CYS A 68 0.77 0.87 5.59
N THR A 69 0.99 -0.41 5.29
CA THR A 69 0.65 -0.98 3.98
C THR A 69 -0.88 -1.00 3.78
N LEU A 70 -1.64 -1.40 4.79
CA LEU A 70 -3.11 -1.41 4.73
C LEU A 70 -3.70 0.00 4.66
N LEU A 71 -3.15 0.96 5.42
CA LEU A 71 -3.58 2.36 5.35
C LEU A 71 -3.28 2.96 3.96
N SER A 72 -2.10 2.70 3.41
CA SER A 72 -1.75 3.12 2.05
C SER A 72 -2.72 2.55 1.02
N ARG A 73 -3.11 1.27 1.14
CA ARG A 73 -4.13 0.64 0.30
C ARG A 73 -5.51 1.25 0.50
N GLY A 74 -5.87 1.60 1.73
CA GLY A 74 -7.09 2.34 2.04
C GLY A 74 -7.17 3.65 1.27
N PHE A 75 -6.08 4.41 1.22
CA PHE A 75 -6.04 5.70 0.52
C PHE A 75 -5.92 5.59 -0.99
N THR A 76 -5.11 4.66 -1.52
CA THR A 76 -4.82 4.58 -2.96
C THR A 76 -5.79 3.66 -3.70
N PHE A 77 -6.31 2.61 -3.05
CA PHE A 77 -7.14 1.60 -3.71
C PHE A 77 -8.62 1.71 -3.31
N TRP A 78 -8.96 1.78 -2.02
CA TRP A 78 -10.36 1.79 -1.58
C TRP A 78 -11.02 3.16 -1.67
N LEU A 79 -10.33 4.23 -1.24
CA LEU A 79 -10.90 5.59 -1.22
C LEU A 79 -11.33 6.09 -2.61
N PRO A 80 -10.57 5.87 -3.71
CA PRO A 80 -11.00 6.24 -5.06
C PRO A 80 -12.18 5.40 -5.57
N MET A 81 -12.45 4.24 -4.97
CA MET A 81 -13.55 3.36 -5.38
C MET A 81 -14.91 3.83 -4.82
N LEU A 82 -14.92 4.57 -3.71
CA LEU A 82 -16.14 5.06 -3.06
C LEU A 82 -16.99 6.00 -3.94
N PRO A 83 -16.42 7.02 -4.62
CA PRO A 83 -17.19 7.88 -5.53
C PRO A 83 -17.76 7.11 -6.72
N GLY A 84 -17.02 6.14 -7.25
CA GLY A 84 -17.48 5.27 -8.34
C GLY A 84 -18.73 4.49 -7.93
N LEU A 85 -18.70 3.84 -6.77
CA LEU A 85 -19.86 3.11 -6.24
C LEU A 85 -21.07 4.02 -6.01
N TRP A 86 -20.83 5.23 -5.51
CA TRP A 86 -21.91 6.21 -5.28
C TRP A 86 -22.56 6.67 -6.57
N LEU A 87 -21.77 6.94 -7.61
CA LEU A 87 -22.29 7.32 -8.92
C LEU A 87 -23.09 6.18 -9.56
N THR A 88 -22.58 4.95 -9.53
CA THR A 88 -23.29 3.78 -10.05
C THR A 88 -24.61 3.54 -9.31
N ARG A 89 -24.67 3.78 -7.99
CA ARG A 89 -25.94 3.70 -7.26
C ARG A 89 -26.97 4.72 -7.75
N ARG A 90 -26.54 5.92 -8.13
CA ARG A 90 -27.45 6.98 -8.63
C ARG A 90 -28.06 6.66 -9.98
N GLU A 91 -27.35 5.91 -10.81
CA GLU A 91 -27.82 5.50 -12.15
C GLU A 91 -28.81 4.31 -12.08
N LEU A 92 -28.73 3.52 -11.01
CA LEU A 92 -29.55 2.32 -10.79
C LEU A 92 -30.81 2.57 -9.95
N THR A 93 -31.01 3.79 -9.44
CA THR A 93 -32.18 4.18 -8.62
C THR A 93 -33.02 5.20 -9.36
#